data_AF-A0A8J7GMK2-F1
#
_entry.id   AF-A0A8J7GMK2-F1
#
_cell.length_a   1.000
_cell.length_b   1.000
_cell.length_c   1.000
_cell.angle_alpha   90.00
_cell.angle_beta   90.00
_cell.angle_gamma   90.00
#
_symmetry.space_group_name_H-M   'P 1'
#
loop_
_entity.id
_entity.type
_entity.pdbx_description
1 polymer ?
#
loop_
_entity_poly.entity_id
_entity_poly.type
_entity_poly.pdbx_seq_one_letter_code
_entity_poly.pdbx_strand_id
1 'polypeptide(L)'
;MINTPPTVPPWNLALRLCLELAALAGFAWAGWHLASGVLAVLLAVLGVLAGATLWGVFAVPGDPSRNGKAPVPVPGVVRLLIELLVLFGGPVAFVACGAPAVGWALVALNLLHHAFATPRLRWLVRQH
;
A
#
# COMPACT_ATOMS: atom_id res chain seq x y z
N MET A 1 12.24 -24.56 7.05
CA MET A 1 13.29 -24.02 6.16
C MET A 1 12.86 -22.64 5.71
N ILE A 2 13.53 -21.59 6.17
CA ILE A 2 13.25 -20.22 5.69
C ILE A 2 13.79 -20.15 4.27
N ASN A 3 12.92 -20.26 3.27
CA ASN A 3 13.31 -19.97 1.89
C ASN A 3 13.78 -18.52 1.85
N THR A 4 14.99 -18.29 1.35
CA THR A 4 15.54 -16.95 1.20
C THR A 4 14.56 -16.07 0.44
N PRO A 5 14.28 -14.85 0.94
CA PRO A 5 13.32 -13.97 0.30
C PRO A 5 13.80 -13.56 -1.10
N PRO A 6 12.96 -13.66 -2.15
CA PRO A 6 13.31 -13.21 -3.48
C PRO A 6 13.53 -11.69 -3.50
N THR A 7 14.59 -11.23 -4.19
CA THR A 7 14.86 -9.80 -4.34
C THR A 7 13.82 -9.16 -5.27
N VAL A 8 13.47 -7.91 -4.97
CA VAL A 8 12.64 -7.06 -5.83
C VAL A 8 13.57 -6.06 -6.53
N PRO A 9 13.43 -5.83 -7.85
CA PRO A 9 14.26 -4.86 -8.56
C PRO A 9 14.18 -3.46 -7.94
N PRO A 10 15.30 -2.70 -7.83
CA PRO A 10 15.30 -1.38 -7.18
C PRO A 10 14.33 -0.37 -7.80
N TRP A 11 14.18 -0.38 -9.13
CA TRP A 11 13.21 0.48 -9.82
C TRP A 11 11.76 0.17 -9.40
N ASN A 12 11.46 -1.10 -9.10
CA ASN A 12 10.12 -1.51 -8.68
C ASN A 12 9.85 -1.11 -7.23
N LEU A 13 10.89 -1.01 -6.40
CA LEU A 13 10.82 -0.41 -5.07
C LEU A 13 10.61 1.11 -5.15
N ALA A 14 11.28 1.80 -6.07
CA ALA A 14 11.05 3.23 -6.32
C ALA A 14 9.60 3.48 -6.79
N LEU A 15 9.11 2.68 -7.74
CA LEU A 15 7.72 2.72 -8.18
C LEU A 15 6.76 2.50 -6.99
N ARG A 16 7.02 1.50 -6.15
CA ARG A 16 6.23 1.22 -4.96
C ARG A 16 6.19 2.41 -4.00
N LEU A 17 7.32 3.09 -3.78
CA LEU A 17 7.37 4.28 -2.94
C LEU A 17 6.47 5.39 -3.50
N CYS A 18 6.52 5.63 -4.82
CA CYS A 18 5.62 6.60 -5.45
C CYS A 18 4.14 6.21 -5.30
N LEU A 19 3.83 4.91 -5.45
CA LEU A 19 2.47 4.37 -5.29
C LEU A 19 2.00 4.46 -3.83
N GLU A 20 2.89 4.26 -2.86
CA GLU A 20 2.59 4.43 -1.43
C GLU A 20 2.23 5.88 -1.12
N LEU A 21 3.03 6.84 -1.58
CA LEU A 21 2.74 8.27 -1.41
C LEU A 21 1.42 8.66 -2.09
N ALA A 22 1.18 8.17 -3.31
CA ALA A 22 -0.06 8.39 -4.03
C ALA A 22 -1.26 7.75 -3.31
N ALA A 23 -1.09 6.58 -2.69
CA ALA A 23 -2.13 5.93 -1.92
C ALA A 23 -2.52 6.75 -0.68
N LEU A 24 -1.53 7.23 0.08
CA LEU A 24 -1.76 8.12 1.23
C LEU A 24 -2.45 9.42 0.81
N ALA A 25 -2.05 10.00 -0.32
CA ALA A 25 -2.73 11.16 -0.90
C ALA A 25 -4.19 10.84 -1.27
N GLY A 26 -4.45 9.65 -1.81
CA GLY A 26 -5.81 9.18 -2.11
C GLY A 26 -6.68 9.03 -0.85
N PHE A 27 -6.13 8.50 0.25
CA PHE A 27 -6.86 8.44 1.52
C PHE A 27 -7.14 9.83 2.10
N ALA A 28 -6.19 10.76 2.01
CA ALA A 28 -6.41 12.16 2.37
C ALA A 28 -7.52 12.79 1.51
N TRP A 29 -7.48 12.54 0.20
CA TRP A 29 -8.43 13.03 -0.79
C TRP A 29 -9.84 12.55 -0.48
N ALA A 30 -10.03 11.25 -0.19
CA ALA A 30 -11.31 10.72 0.26
C ALA A 30 -11.78 11.42 1.55
N GLY A 31 -10.92 11.50 2.58
CA GLY A 31 -11.27 12.13 3.85
C GLY A 31 -11.75 13.58 3.68
N TRP A 32 -11.06 14.34 2.82
CA TRP A 32 -11.45 15.71 2.48
C TRP A 32 -12.84 15.79 1.80
N HIS A 33 -13.17 14.84 0.94
CA HIS A 33 -14.45 14.82 0.20
C HIS A 33 -15.63 14.25 0.99
N LEU A 34 -15.40 13.63 2.15
CA LEU A 34 -16.47 13.06 2.99
C LEU A 34 -17.22 14.09 3.84
N ALA A 35 -16.64 15.28 4.04
CA ALA A 35 -17.21 16.32 4.89
C ALA A 35 -16.84 17.72 4.39
N SER A 36 -17.17 18.75 5.16
CA SER A 36 -16.78 20.14 4.90
C SER A 36 -16.15 20.78 6.14
N GLY A 37 -15.48 21.92 5.93
CA GLY A 37 -14.84 22.68 7.01
C GLY A 37 -13.77 21.90 7.77
N VAL A 38 -13.69 22.10 9.09
CA VAL A 38 -12.68 21.47 9.95
C VAL A 38 -12.80 19.93 9.95
N LEU A 39 -14.02 19.39 9.84
CA LEU A 39 -14.21 17.95 9.82
C LEU A 39 -13.55 17.29 8.60
N ALA A 40 -13.60 17.93 7.42
CA ALA A 40 -12.92 17.46 6.22
C ALA A 40 -11.39 17.37 6.42
N VAL A 41 -10.80 18.38 7.07
CA VAL A 41 -9.37 18.40 7.42
C VAL A 41 -9.04 17.23 8.35
N LEU A 42 -9.83 17.03 9.41
CA LEU A 42 -9.62 15.95 10.37
C LEU A 42 -9.70 14.57 9.73
N LEU A 43 -10.69 14.34 8.87
CA LEU A 43 -10.84 13.07 8.15
C LEU A 43 -9.71 12.84 7.14
N ALA A 44 -9.23 13.88 6.45
CA ALA A 44 -8.08 13.77 5.56
C ALA A 44 -6.81 13.36 6.32
N VAL A 45 -6.53 14.01 7.47
CA VAL A 45 -5.40 13.64 8.34
C VAL A 45 -5.56 12.22 8.86
N LEU A 46 -6.75 11.84 9.33
CA LEU A 46 -7.01 10.49 9.83
C LEU A 46 -6.82 9.43 8.74
N GLY A 47 -7.24 9.71 7.50
CA GLY A 47 -7.03 8.83 6.35
C GLY A 47 -5.54 8.55 6.08
N VAL A 48 -4.71 9.60 6.09
CA VAL A 48 -3.24 9.45 5.96
C VAL A 48 -2.68 8.62 7.10
N LEU A 49 -3.03 8.95 8.35
CA LEU A 49 -2.52 8.23 9.52
C LEU A 49 -2.92 6.76 9.49
N ALA A 50 -4.18 6.45 9.20
CA ALA A 50 -4.65 5.07 9.11
C ALA A 50 -3.90 4.28 8.02
N GLY A 51 -3.75 4.84 6.82
CA GLY A 51 -3.00 4.21 5.73
C GLY A 51 -1.52 3.98 6.11
N ALA A 52 -0.87 4.99 6.68
CA ALA A 52 0.53 4.92 7.09
C ALA A 52 0.74 3.91 8.23
N THR A 53 -0.18 3.84 9.20
CA THR A 53 -0.14 2.84 10.28
C THR A 53 -0.31 1.43 9.72
N LEU A 54 -1.34 1.18 8.90
CA LEU A 54 -1.58 -0.13 8.30
C LEU A 54 -0.35 -0.62 7.52
N TRP A 55 0.24 0.26 6.72
CA TRP A 55 1.41 -0.08 5.91
C TRP A 55 2.70 -0.21 6.73
N GLY A 56 2.89 0.68 7.70
CA GLY A 56 4.10 0.87 8.50
C GLY A 56 4.30 -0.19 9.58
N VAL A 57 3.22 -0.56 10.24
CA VAL A 57 3.26 -1.33 11.50
C VAL A 57 3.20 -2.84 11.26
N PHE A 58 2.31 -3.31 10.39
CA PHE A 58 2.07 -4.74 10.16
C PHE A 58 2.96 -5.27 9.04
N ALA A 59 3.93 -6.13 9.37
CA ALA A 59 4.85 -6.67 8.37
C ALA A 59 5.19 -8.14 8.61
N VAL A 60 5.67 -8.80 7.56
CA VAL A 60 6.25 -10.14 7.66
C VAL A 60 7.72 -9.99 8.04
N PRO A 61 8.22 -10.70 9.07
CA PRO A 61 9.63 -10.71 9.41
C PRO A 61 10.51 -11.13 8.23
N GLY A 62 11.60 -10.39 7.99
CA GLY A 62 12.54 -10.71 6.90
C GLY A 62 12.05 -10.38 5.49
N ASP A 63 10.93 -9.66 5.35
CA ASP A 63 10.47 -9.16 4.05
C ASP A 63 11.51 -8.22 3.41
N PRO A 64 12.08 -8.58 2.24
CA PRO A 64 13.18 -7.86 1.59
C PRO A 64 12.74 -6.53 1.00
N SER A 65 11.42 -6.35 0.85
CA SER A 65 10.82 -5.12 0.37
C SER A 65 10.73 -4.06 1.49
N ARG A 66 11.15 -4.41 2.71
CA ARG A 66 11.29 -3.56 3.88
C ARG A 66 12.68 -3.78 4.49
N ASN A 67 13.03 -3.00 5.50
CA ASN A 67 14.28 -3.19 6.26
C ASN A 67 14.26 -4.45 7.17
N GLY A 68 13.44 -5.46 6.87
CA GLY A 68 13.28 -6.69 7.66
C GLY A 68 12.59 -6.53 9.03
N LYS A 69 12.41 -5.29 9.50
CA LYS A 69 11.71 -4.99 10.77
C LYS A 69 10.20 -5.16 10.61
N ALA A 70 9.61 -5.91 11.54
CA ALA A 70 8.17 -6.05 11.68
C ALA A 70 7.75 -5.63 13.09
N PRO A 71 7.35 -4.35 13.29
CA PRO A 71 6.88 -3.87 14.60
C PRO A 71 5.74 -4.73 15.14
N VAL A 72 4.77 -5.06 14.28
CA VAL A 72 3.77 -6.09 14.55
C VAL A 72 3.90 -7.18 13.47
N PRO A 73 4.40 -8.38 13.82
CA PRO A 73 4.52 -9.48 12.88
C PRO A 73 3.13 -10.01 12.51
N VAL A 74 2.89 -10.22 11.22
CA VAL A 74 1.64 -10.81 10.70
C VAL A 74 1.94 -11.90 9.67
N PRO A 75 1.01 -12.87 9.46
CA PRO A 75 1.14 -13.84 8.39
C PRO A 75 1.18 -13.17 7.02
N GLY A 76 1.83 -13.81 6.04
CA GLY A 76 2.03 -13.20 4.73
C GLY A 76 0.76 -12.98 3.94
N VAL A 77 -0.28 -13.78 4.16
CA VAL A 77 -1.61 -13.53 3.58
C VAL A 77 -2.23 -12.24 4.14
N VAL A 78 -2.12 -12.01 5.45
CA VAL A 78 -2.60 -10.77 6.08
C VAL A 78 -1.82 -9.58 5.52
N ARG A 79 -0.51 -9.72 5.39
CA ARG A 79 0.34 -8.70 4.78
C ARG A 79 -0.07 -8.39 3.34
N LEU A 80 -0.37 -9.42 2.54
CA LEU A 80 -0.83 -9.24 1.16
C LEU A 80 -2.14 -8.47 1.10
N LEU A 81 -3.10 -8.80 1.96
CA LEU A 81 -4.38 -8.08 2.03
C LEU A 81 -4.18 -6.61 2.41
N ILE A 82 -3.30 -6.33 3.37
CA ILE A 82 -2.93 -4.95 3.73
C ILE A 82 -2.29 -4.23 2.54
N GLU A 83 -1.41 -4.91 1.80
CA GLU A 83 -0.76 -4.31 0.64
C GLU A 83 -1.76 -3.94 -0.44
N LEU A 84 -2.68 -4.84 -0.76
CA LEU A 84 -3.75 -4.59 -1.71
C LEU A 84 -4.68 -3.46 -1.23
N LEU A 85 -5.08 -3.49 0.04
CA LEU A 85 -5.95 -2.49 0.63
C LEU A 85 -5.34 -1.09 0.58
N VAL A 86 -4.08 -0.96 0.98
CA VAL A 86 -3.40 0.34 1.00
C VAL A 86 -3.13 0.81 -0.42
N LEU A 87 -2.46 -0.01 -1.24
CA LEU A 87 -1.98 0.43 -2.56
C LEU A 87 -3.10 0.65 -3.58
N PHE A 88 -4.20 -0.11 -3.51
CA PHE A 88 -5.36 0.09 -4.38
C PHE A 88 -6.45 0.97 -3.75
N GLY A 89 -6.51 1.07 -2.43
CA GLY A 89 -7.50 1.91 -1.74
C GLY A 89 -7.39 3.39 -2.09
N GLY A 90 -6.17 3.94 -2.16
CA GLY A 90 -5.96 5.33 -2.57
C GLY A 90 -6.37 5.62 -4.02
N PRO A 91 -5.96 4.80 -5.01
CA PRO A 91 -6.47 4.89 -6.38
C PRO A 91 -8.00 4.81 -6.48
N VAL A 92 -8.63 3.88 -5.75
CA VAL A 92 -10.10 3.76 -5.68
C VAL A 92 -10.73 5.05 -5.12
N ALA A 93 -10.13 5.65 -4.09
CA ALA A 93 -10.56 6.94 -3.55
C ALA A 93 -10.49 8.05 -4.60
N PHE A 94 -9.44 8.13 -5.42
CA PHE A 94 -9.39 9.09 -6.52
C PHE A 94 -10.51 8.87 -7.54
N VAL A 95 -10.80 7.63 -7.91
CA VAL A 95 -11.93 7.34 -8.83
C VAL A 95 -13.26 7.78 -8.21
N ALA A 96 -13.51 7.39 -6.96
CA ALA A 96 -14.77 7.66 -6.26
C ALA A 96 -15.00 9.16 -6.01
N CYS A 97 -13.92 9.93 -5.82
CA CYS A 97 -13.98 11.36 -5.50
C CYS A 97 -13.62 12.25 -6.71
N GLY A 98 -13.97 11.83 -7.92
CA GLY A 98 -13.99 12.72 -9.10
C GLY A 98 -12.66 12.86 -9.87
N ALA A 99 -11.64 12.08 -9.56
CA ALA A 99 -10.35 12.04 -10.27
C ALA A 99 -10.08 10.68 -10.95
N PRO A 100 -10.99 10.18 -11.83
CA PRO A 100 -10.91 8.82 -12.36
C PRO A 100 -9.68 8.57 -13.24
N ALA A 101 -9.21 9.55 -14.01
CA ALA A 101 -8.02 9.39 -14.84
C ALA A 101 -6.77 9.08 -14.00
N VAL A 102 -6.58 9.83 -12.90
CA VAL A 102 -5.49 9.61 -11.94
C VAL A 102 -5.65 8.24 -11.26
N GLY A 103 -6.86 7.94 -10.78
CA GLY A 103 -7.15 6.67 -10.13
C GLY A 103 -6.84 5.46 -11.02
N TRP A 104 -7.32 5.45 -12.27
CA TRP A 104 -7.06 4.35 -13.20
C TRP A 104 -5.60 4.23 -13.62
N ALA A 105 -4.90 5.36 -13.80
CA ALA A 105 -3.46 5.33 -14.06
C ALA A 105 -2.70 4.67 -12.89
N LEU A 106 -3.04 5.01 -11.65
CA LEU A 106 -2.43 4.40 -10.46
C LEU A 106 -2.81 2.93 -10.28
N VAL A 107 -4.03 2.51 -10.64
CA VAL A 107 -4.41 1.08 -10.68
C VAL A 107 -3.53 0.33 -11.67
N ALA A 108 -3.34 0.85 -12.88
CA ALA A 108 -2.50 0.22 -13.89
C ALA A 108 -1.04 0.09 -13.43
N LEU A 109 -0.49 1.15 -12.83
CA LEU A 109 0.87 1.14 -12.26
C LEU A 109 1.00 0.16 -11.08
N ASN A 110 -0.05 0.01 -10.26
CA ASN A 110 -0.07 -1.00 -9.22
C ASN A 110 -0.06 -2.42 -9.78
N LEU A 111 -0.84 -2.70 -10.83
CA LEU A 111 -0.81 -4.00 -11.50
C LEU A 111 0.58 -4.31 -12.06
N LEU A 112 1.23 -3.31 -12.68
CA LEU A 112 2.62 -3.42 -13.13
C LEU A 112 3.55 -3.77 -11.96
N HIS A 113 3.48 -3.01 -10.86
CA HIS A 113 4.29 -3.27 -9.66
C HIS A 113 4.16 -4.71 -9.16
N HIS A 114 2.91 -5.19 -9.04
CA HIS A 114 2.62 -6.53 -8.53
C HIS A 114 3.09 -7.62 -9.50
N ALA A 115 2.97 -7.41 -10.82
CA ALA A 115 3.49 -8.33 -11.82
C ALA A 115 5.00 -8.57 -11.65
N PHE A 116 5.77 -7.50 -11.44
CA PHE A 116 7.22 -7.59 -11.20
C PHE A 116 7.58 -8.02 -9.76
N ALA A 117 6.64 -8.00 -8.83
CA ALA A 117 6.81 -8.50 -7.47
C ALA A 117 6.37 -9.97 -7.29
N THR A 118 5.88 -10.65 -8.34
CA THR A 118 5.30 -12.00 -8.27
C THR A 118 6.14 -13.02 -7.50
N PRO A 119 7.48 -13.13 -7.68
CA PRO A 119 8.30 -14.05 -6.90
C PRO A 119 8.21 -13.79 -5.39
N ARG A 120 8.29 -12.51 -4.98
CA ARG A 120 8.16 -12.08 -3.58
C ARG A 120 6.74 -12.31 -3.06
N LEU A 121 5.69 -12.10 -3.88
CA LEU A 121 4.31 -12.40 -3.48
C LEU A 121 4.08 -13.89 -3.23
N ARG A 122 4.63 -14.77 -4.09
CA ARG A 122 4.57 -16.23 -3.90
C ARG A 122 5.36 -16.70 -2.68
N TRP A 123 6.43 -16.00 -2.32
CA TRP A 123 7.16 -16.24 -1.08
C TRP A 123 6.35 -15.78 0.13
N LEU A 124 5.73 -14.60 0.04
CA LEU A 124 4.94 -13.98 1.10
C LEU A 124 3.80 -14.89 1.54
N VAL A 125 3.00 -15.42 0.61
CA VAL A 125 1.83 -16.27 0.95
C VAL A 125 2.19 -17.59 1.64
N ARG A 126 3.47 -18.00 1.63
CA ARG A 126 3.95 -19.20 2.34
C ARG A 126 4.47 -18.90 3.75
N GLN A 127 4.52 -17.62 4.14
CA GLN A 127 4.90 -17.21 5.49
C GLN A 127 3.67 -17.27 6.38
N HIS A 128 3.70 -18.17 7.36
CA HIS A 128 2.63 -18.40 8.34
C HIS A 128 3.00 -17.78 9.69
#